data_AF-A0AAE0IV58-F1
#
_entry.id   AF-A0AAE0IV58-F1
#
_cell.length_a   1.000
_cell.length_b   1.000
_cell.length_c   1.000
_cell.angle_alpha   90.00
_cell.angle_beta   90.00
_cell.angle_gamma   90.00
#
_symmetry.space_group_name_H-M   'P 1'
#
loop_
_entity.id
_entity.type
_entity.pdbx_description
1 polymer ?
#
loop_
_entity_poly.entity_id
_entity_poly.type
_entity_poly.pdbx_seq_one_letter_code
_entity_poly.pdbx_strand_id
1 'polypeptide(L)'
;MALTLGATCEPRSVCPLTEASPLHMYHLDHTQQRKMADRLMTSVSQCLHNLTSKLSFSPSSEGKPSPDCRFQFMSDLHLELGRQYATYDFPVTAPFLILAGDIGCLSHYDEYLSFLQRQTVRYKRVFLVLGNHEYYHLSRSAGLEKARQMEKEPVLAGKVTLLQQDSYTIPEQPDVTLLGCTLWSFIPREASAAISSVMNDFKHIEGWTVDAQNEVHAADLAWLHKEVEMIRRDAKQQGSSKRTVVVVTHHAPLTAGTSSPSHKGSPLNAAFATNVCESGNWQPVRYWVFGHTHWTTGIETNGVRVVANQRGHVFSPGKNLDSKLEKRPVEHTFDPARVIEV
;
A
#
# COMPACT_ATOMS: atom_id res chain seq x y z
N MET A 1 -39.02 -54.75 -33.53
CA MET A 1 -40.26 -54.52 -32.78
C MET A 1 -40.20 -53.09 -32.25
N ALA A 2 -40.81 -52.08 -32.87
CA ALA A 2 -42.26 -51.78 -33.00
C ALA A 2 -42.90 -51.66 -31.59
N LEU A 3 -43.57 -50.59 -31.12
CA LEU A 3 -44.26 -49.41 -31.68
C LEU A 3 -44.22 -48.23 -30.65
N THR A 4 -44.14 -46.91 -30.96
CA THR A 4 -45.14 -45.91 -31.44
C THR A 4 -46.37 -45.72 -30.51
N LEU A 5 -46.96 -44.56 -30.16
CA LEU A 5 -47.24 -43.20 -30.73
C LEU A 5 -47.43 -42.21 -29.54
N GLY A 6 -47.53 -40.87 -29.60
CA GLY A 6 -47.77 -39.77 -30.55
C GLY A 6 -48.08 -38.52 -29.68
N ALA A 7 -48.14 -37.24 -30.11
CA ALA A 7 -48.20 -36.60 -31.41
C ALA A 7 -47.92 -35.06 -31.25
N THR A 8 -47.23 -34.47 -32.26
CA THR A 8 -47.52 -33.23 -33.07
C THR A 8 -47.90 -31.90 -32.38
N CYS A 9 -47.63 -30.67 -32.87
CA CYS A 9 -47.21 -30.06 -34.15
C CYS A 9 -46.76 -28.61 -33.82
N GLU A 10 -45.55 -28.11 -34.14
CA GLU A 10 -45.03 -27.50 -35.39
C GLU A 10 -45.29 -25.96 -35.60
N PRO A 11 -44.37 -25.26 -36.33
CA PRO A 11 -44.05 -23.82 -36.22
C PRO A 11 -44.29 -23.05 -37.55
N ARG A 12 -43.85 -21.77 -37.65
CA ARG A 12 -43.59 -20.97 -38.89
C ARG A 12 -43.16 -19.53 -38.49
N SER A 13 -42.38 -18.74 -39.21
CA SER A 13 -41.61 -18.86 -40.46
C SER A 13 -40.73 -17.60 -40.68
N VAL A 14 -39.83 -17.72 -41.66
CA VAL A 14 -38.70 -16.87 -42.07
C VAL A 14 -39.09 -15.66 -42.97
N CYS A 15 -38.22 -14.63 -42.96
CA CYS A 15 -37.87 -13.53 -43.91
C CYS A 15 -38.48 -13.48 -45.34
N PRO A 16 -38.56 -12.30 -46.01
CA PRO A 16 -37.40 -11.82 -46.83
C PRO A 16 -37.22 -10.29 -47.04
N LEU A 17 -36.03 -9.94 -47.55
CA LEU A 17 -35.59 -8.66 -48.12
C LEU A 17 -36.35 -8.28 -49.42
N THR A 18 -36.55 -6.98 -49.68
CA THR A 18 -36.67 -6.40 -51.05
C THR A 18 -36.24 -4.91 -51.08
N GLU A 19 -35.65 -4.53 -52.21
CA GLU A 19 -35.09 -3.23 -52.59
C GLU A 19 -36.16 -2.18 -52.99
N ALA A 20 -35.80 -0.88 -52.91
CA ALA A 20 -36.04 0.20 -53.91
C ALA A 20 -36.35 1.59 -53.30
N SER A 21 -35.55 2.59 -53.69
CA SER A 21 -35.85 4.05 -53.70
C SER A 21 -36.50 4.40 -55.08
N PRO A 22 -37.04 5.61 -55.41
CA PRO A 22 -36.82 6.94 -54.81
C PRO A 22 -38.03 7.96 -54.85
N LEU A 23 -37.73 9.21 -54.44
CA LEU A 23 -38.40 10.51 -54.76
C LEU A 23 -39.63 10.97 -53.95
N HIS A 24 -39.41 11.89 -53.00
CA HIS A 24 -40.06 13.22 -53.03
C HIS A 24 -39.18 14.28 -52.35
N MET A 25 -38.92 15.36 -53.10
CA MET A 25 -38.16 16.56 -52.74
C MET A 25 -38.79 17.33 -51.57
N TYR A 26 -37.97 17.69 -50.58
CA TYR A 26 -38.09 18.97 -49.89
C TYR A 26 -36.73 19.69 -49.99
N HIS A 27 -36.64 20.64 -50.92
CA HIS A 27 -35.54 21.59 -50.98
C HIS A 27 -35.74 22.62 -49.85
N LEU A 28 -34.87 22.56 -48.84
CA LEU A 28 -34.62 23.70 -47.97
C LEU A 28 -33.34 24.39 -48.46
N ASP A 29 -33.47 25.67 -48.75
CA ASP A 29 -32.42 26.58 -49.21
C ASP A 29 -31.22 26.59 -48.24
N HIS A 30 -30.01 26.38 -48.77
CA HIS A 30 -28.74 26.41 -48.02
C HIS A 30 -28.55 27.71 -47.21
N THR A 31 -29.22 28.79 -47.62
CA THR A 31 -29.21 30.08 -46.92
C THR A 31 -29.99 30.03 -45.60
N GLN A 32 -31.01 29.17 -45.48
CA GLN A 32 -31.78 28.99 -44.23
C GLN A 32 -31.06 28.08 -43.23
N GLN A 33 -30.35 27.04 -43.70
CA GLN A 33 -29.55 26.17 -42.83
C GLN A 33 -28.35 26.90 -42.20
N ARG A 34 -27.67 27.80 -42.95
CA ARG A 34 -26.62 28.66 -42.39
C ARG A 34 -27.13 29.64 -41.34
N LYS A 35 -28.32 30.25 -41.55
CA LYS A 35 -28.93 31.16 -40.58
C LYS A 35 -29.36 30.46 -39.28
N MET A 36 -29.73 29.18 -39.32
CA MET A 36 -29.99 28.38 -38.11
C MET A 36 -28.69 28.02 -37.36
N ALA A 37 -27.63 27.66 -38.08
CA ALA A 37 -26.33 27.35 -37.48
C ALA A 37 -25.69 28.58 -36.80
N ASP A 38 -25.76 29.76 -37.43
CA ASP A 38 -25.23 31.01 -36.85
C ASP A 38 -26.03 31.46 -35.61
N ARG A 39 -27.36 31.24 -35.59
CA ARG A 39 -28.19 31.51 -34.40
C ARG A 39 -27.88 30.55 -33.25
N LEU A 40 -27.55 29.28 -33.53
CA LEU A 40 -27.13 28.32 -32.50
C LEU A 40 -25.75 28.70 -31.93
N MET A 41 -24.78 29.07 -32.78
CA MET A 41 -23.43 29.42 -32.34
C MET A 41 -23.39 30.74 -31.54
N THR A 42 -24.25 31.70 -31.88
CA THR A 42 -24.37 32.95 -31.10
C THR A 42 -25.00 32.70 -29.72
N SER A 43 -25.99 31.80 -29.63
CA SER A 43 -26.62 31.42 -28.35
C SER A 43 -25.66 30.66 -27.43
N VAL A 44 -24.77 29.83 -27.98
CA VAL A 44 -23.76 29.09 -27.19
C VAL A 44 -22.64 30.03 -26.72
N SER A 45 -22.20 30.98 -27.54
CA SER A 45 -21.19 31.97 -27.14
C SER A 45 -21.69 32.94 -26.05
N GLN A 46 -22.98 33.28 -26.05
CA GLN A 46 -23.59 34.16 -25.05
C GLN A 46 -23.90 33.42 -23.73
N CYS A 47 -24.10 32.09 -23.80
CA CYS A 47 -24.17 31.24 -22.63
C CYS A 47 -22.79 31.04 -21.98
N LEU A 48 -21.72 30.89 -22.78
CA LEU A 48 -20.34 30.80 -22.27
C LEU A 48 -19.84 32.11 -21.62
N HIS A 49 -20.24 33.28 -22.13
CA HIS A 49 -19.83 34.58 -21.56
C HIS A 49 -20.51 34.89 -20.21
N ASN A 50 -21.73 34.38 -19.99
CA ASN A 50 -22.44 34.52 -18.71
C ASN A 50 -22.00 33.50 -17.64
N LEU A 51 -21.27 32.45 -18.04
CA LEU A 51 -20.66 31.46 -17.14
C LEU A 51 -19.25 31.88 -16.64
N THR A 52 -18.58 32.80 -17.34
CA THR A 52 -17.23 33.26 -16.96
C THR A 52 -17.20 34.60 -16.20
N SER A 53 -18.34 35.27 -15.97
CA SER A 53 -18.40 36.55 -15.25
C SER A 53 -19.03 36.49 -13.84
N LYS A 54 -19.23 35.30 -13.27
CA LYS A 54 -19.73 35.10 -11.89
C LYS A 54 -18.76 34.31 -10.99
N LEU A 55 -17.46 34.52 -11.19
CA LEU A 55 -16.44 34.16 -10.20
C LEU A 55 -16.05 35.43 -9.41
N SER A 56 -17.00 35.96 -8.66
CA SER A 56 -16.78 36.97 -7.64
C SER A 56 -16.95 36.33 -6.27
N PHE A 57 -15.86 36.28 -5.52
CA PHE A 57 -15.78 36.31 -4.06
C PHE A 57 -16.88 35.54 -3.30
N SER A 58 -16.61 34.28 -2.97
CA SER A 58 -17.29 33.60 -1.87
C SER A 58 -16.62 33.98 -0.54
N PRO A 59 -17.38 34.36 0.51
CA PRO A 59 -16.82 34.54 1.84
C PRO A 59 -16.31 33.20 2.35
N SER A 60 -15.19 33.27 3.07
CA SER A 60 -14.52 32.19 3.80
C SER A 60 -15.48 31.08 4.23
N SER A 61 -15.45 29.95 3.50
CA SER A 61 -15.84 28.69 4.09
C SER A 61 -14.78 28.37 5.14
N GLU A 62 -15.14 28.48 6.42
CA GLU A 62 -14.43 27.74 7.45
C GLU A 62 -14.28 26.30 6.94
N GLY A 63 -13.02 25.89 6.77
CA GLY A 63 -12.66 24.73 5.98
C GLY A 63 -13.36 23.49 6.50
N LYS A 64 -14.25 22.92 5.68
CA LYS A 64 -14.45 21.47 5.75
C LYS A 64 -13.06 20.84 5.62
N PRO A 65 -12.64 19.94 6.53
CA PRO A 65 -11.38 19.23 6.34
C PRO A 65 -11.40 18.64 4.94
N SER A 66 -10.34 18.90 4.18
CA SER A 66 -10.03 18.13 2.97
C SER A 66 -10.15 16.65 3.32
N PRO A 67 -10.63 15.76 2.44
CA PRO A 67 -10.67 14.34 2.76
C PRO A 67 -9.27 13.92 3.24
N ASP A 68 -9.16 13.63 4.54
CA ASP A 68 -7.87 13.48 5.24
C ASP A 68 -7.00 12.46 4.48
N CYS A 69 -5.68 12.64 4.48
CA CYS A 69 -4.81 11.72 3.76
C CYS A 69 -4.82 10.37 4.49
N ARG A 70 -5.71 9.47 4.05
CA ARG A 70 -5.91 8.18 4.71
C ARG A 70 -5.14 7.07 4.04
N PHE A 71 -4.44 6.30 4.85
CA PHE A 71 -3.70 5.12 4.42
C PHE A 71 -4.24 3.91 5.17
N GLN A 72 -4.77 2.94 4.43
CA GLN A 72 -4.98 1.60 4.96
C GLN A 72 -3.61 0.94 5.07
N PHE A 73 -3.33 0.26 6.17
CA PHE A 73 -2.00 -0.31 6.38
C PHE A 73 -2.06 -1.71 6.98
N MET A 74 -1.11 -2.54 6.57
CA MET A 74 -0.93 -3.90 7.07
C MET A 74 0.48 -4.40 6.81
N SER A 75 0.89 -5.41 7.56
CA SER A 75 2.15 -6.12 7.41
C SER A 75 1.97 -7.59 7.78
N ASP A 76 3.04 -8.38 7.57
CA ASP A 76 3.12 -9.76 8.04
C ASP A 76 1.96 -10.61 7.52
N LEU A 77 1.56 -10.38 6.26
CA LEU A 77 0.50 -11.15 5.63
C LEU A 77 0.94 -12.59 5.36
N HIS A 78 2.24 -12.81 5.15
CA HIS A 78 2.88 -14.10 4.89
C HIS A 78 2.15 -14.95 3.85
N LEU A 79 1.83 -14.36 2.70
CA LEU A 79 1.06 -15.04 1.65
C LEU A 79 1.82 -16.22 1.02
N GLU A 80 3.14 -16.31 1.20
CA GLU A 80 3.95 -17.48 0.87
C GLU A 80 3.55 -18.71 1.69
N LEU A 81 3.07 -18.52 2.92
CA LEU A 81 2.64 -19.62 3.77
C LEU A 81 1.32 -20.17 3.23
N GLY A 82 1.38 -21.38 2.67
CA GLY A 82 0.21 -22.01 2.05
C GLY A 82 -0.21 -21.37 0.71
N ARG A 83 0.67 -20.59 0.06
CA ARG A 83 0.46 -19.97 -1.27
C ARG A 83 -0.88 -19.23 -1.38
N GLN A 84 -1.15 -18.38 -0.41
CA GLN A 84 -2.42 -17.63 -0.27
C GLN A 84 -2.51 -16.41 -1.20
N TYR A 85 -1.50 -16.16 -2.04
CA TYR A 85 -1.44 -15.02 -2.95
C TYR A 85 -2.67 -14.87 -3.84
N ALA A 86 -3.35 -15.94 -4.23
CA ALA A 86 -4.54 -15.87 -5.09
C ALA A 86 -5.84 -15.71 -4.31
N THR A 87 -5.88 -16.19 -3.06
CA THR A 87 -7.12 -16.35 -2.28
C THR A 87 -7.30 -15.30 -1.19
N TYR A 88 -6.21 -14.65 -0.75
CA TYR A 88 -6.30 -13.63 0.28
C TYR A 88 -6.90 -12.33 -0.28
N ASP A 89 -7.92 -11.83 0.41
CA ASP A 89 -8.62 -10.59 0.10
C ASP A 89 -9.03 -9.88 1.41
N PHE A 90 -9.26 -8.57 1.32
CA PHE A 90 -9.62 -7.67 2.41
C PHE A 90 -10.41 -6.46 1.89
N PRO A 91 -11.26 -5.81 2.70
CA PRO A 91 -12.02 -4.63 2.28
C PRO A 91 -11.08 -3.44 1.98
N VAL A 92 -11.46 -2.60 1.02
CA VAL A 92 -10.76 -1.33 0.74
C VAL A 92 -11.37 -0.24 1.61
N THR A 93 -10.60 0.33 2.52
CA THR A 93 -11.08 1.35 3.48
C THR A 93 -10.41 2.71 3.36
N ALA A 94 -9.41 2.83 2.49
CA ALA A 94 -8.69 4.07 2.20
C ALA A 94 -8.24 4.14 0.72
N PRO A 95 -7.94 5.33 0.18
CA PRO A 95 -7.45 5.47 -1.18
C PRO A 95 -6.01 4.96 -1.38
N PHE A 96 -5.19 4.95 -0.34
CA PHE A 96 -3.80 4.50 -0.35
C PHE A 96 -3.61 3.26 0.52
N LEU A 97 -2.74 2.35 0.09
CA LEU A 97 -2.37 1.14 0.84
C LEU A 97 -0.89 1.17 1.22
N ILE A 98 -0.57 0.93 2.48
CA ILE A 98 0.79 0.69 2.97
C ILE A 98 0.92 -0.81 3.30
N LEU A 99 1.90 -1.44 2.68
CA LEU A 99 2.33 -2.82 2.91
C LEU A 99 3.70 -2.79 3.60
N ALA A 100 3.72 -2.93 4.92
CA ALA A 100 4.89 -2.69 5.77
C ALA A 100 5.74 -3.95 6.02
N GLY A 101 6.05 -4.68 4.94
CA GLY A 101 6.90 -5.87 4.94
C GLY A 101 6.21 -7.18 5.32
N ASP A 102 6.87 -8.29 4.99
CA ASP A 102 6.43 -9.67 5.17
C ASP A 102 5.04 -9.93 4.57
N ILE A 103 4.82 -9.40 3.38
CA ILE A 103 3.61 -9.67 2.60
C ILE A 103 3.74 -11.00 1.88
N GLY A 104 4.94 -11.30 1.41
CA GLY A 104 5.24 -12.45 0.57
C GLY A 104 6.74 -12.73 0.51
N CYS A 105 7.12 -13.50 -0.50
CA CYS A 105 8.51 -13.85 -0.78
C CYS A 105 8.83 -13.51 -2.25
N LEU A 106 9.93 -12.81 -2.52
CA LEU A 106 10.29 -12.43 -3.90
C LEU A 106 10.76 -13.61 -4.75
N SER A 107 11.06 -14.76 -4.13
CA SER A 107 11.26 -16.03 -4.84
C SER A 107 9.95 -16.55 -5.48
N HIS A 108 8.78 -16.13 -4.97
CA HIS A 108 7.45 -16.39 -5.54
C HIS A 108 6.98 -15.26 -6.46
N TYR A 109 7.86 -14.82 -7.35
CA TYR A 109 7.73 -13.56 -8.11
C TYR A 109 6.36 -13.36 -8.79
N ASP A 110 5.90 -14.34 -9.58
CA ASP A 110 4.67 -14.20 -10.38
C ASP A 110 3.40 -14.13 -9.51
N GLU A 111 3.36 -14.90 -8.43
CA GLU A 111 2.22 -14.91 -7.50
C GLU A 111 2.16 -13.60 -6.70
N TYR A 112 3.32 -13.11 -6.27
CA TYR A 112 3.42 -11.84 -5.57
C TYR A 112 3.07 -10.67 -6.50
N LEU A 113 3.59 -10.66 -7.73
CA LEU A 113 3.22 -9.68 -8.76
C LEU A 113 1.71 -9.69 -9.02
N SER A 114 1.10 -10.88 -9.13
CA SER A 114 -0.34 -11.04 -9.30
C SER A 114 -1.13 -10.51 -8.09
N PHE A 115 -0.63 -10.69 -6.87
CA PHE A 115 -1.23 -10.10 -5.68
C PHE A 115 -1.19 -8.57 -5.72
N LEU A 116 -0.03 -7.98 -6.03
CA LEU A 116 0.14 -6.52 -6.12
C LEU A 116 -0.73 -5.93 -7.23
N GLN A 117 -0.82 -6.57 -8.39
CA GLN A 117 -1.69 -6.16 -9.49
C GLN A 117 -3.15 -6.03 -9.03
N ARG A 118 -3.67 -7.00 -8.25
CA ARG A 118 -5.05 -6.90 -7.74
C ARG A 118 -5.23 -5.70 -6.80
N GLN A 119 -4.17 -5.28 -6.10
CA GLN A 119 -4.23 -4.10 -5.25
C GLN A 119 -4.15 -2.81 -6.08
N THR A 120 -3.34 -2.74 -7.13
CA THR A 120 -3.26 -1.53 -7.99
C THR A 120 -4.55 -1.24 -8.77
N VAL A 121 -5.42 -2.23 -8.93
CA VAL A 121 -6.79 -2.04 -9.47
C VAL A 121 -7.70 -1.34 -8.47
N ARG A 122 -7.49 -1.54 -7.16
CA ARG A 122 -8.41 -1.12 -6.09
C ARG A 122 -7.94 0.13 -5.33
N TYR A 123 -6.63 0.40 -5.32
CA TYR A 123 -6.02 1.54 -4.66
C TYR A 123 -5.48 2.57 -5.65
N LYS A 124 -5.42 3.84 -5.24
CA LYS A 124 -4.76 4.89 -6.02
C LYS A 124 -3.26 4.64 -6.11
N ARG A 125 -2.65 4.19 -5.01
CA ARG A 125 -1.25 3.80 -4.91
C ARG A 125 -1.04 2.80 -3.77
N VAL A 126 -0.09 1.90 -3.97
CA VAL A 126 0.37 0.90 -3.00
C VAL A 126 1.83 1.21 -2.67
N PHE A 127 2.12 1.45 -1.40
CA PHE A 127 3.47 1.65 -0.86
C PHE A 127 3.96 0.32 -0.29
N LEU A 128 5.09 -0.16 -0.77
CA LEU A 128 5.67 -1.44 -0.36
C LEU A 128 7.00 -1.21 0.34
N VAL A 129 7.09 -1.61 1.60
CA VAL A 129 8.37 -1.84 2.30
C VAL A 129 8.64 -3.34 2.30
N LEU A 130 9.90 -3.74 2.14
CA LEU A 130 10.30 -5.14 2.22
C LEU A 130 10.60 -5.51 3.67
N GLY A 131 10.09 -6.65 4.11
CA GLY A 131 10.49 -7.32 5.33
C GLY A 131 11.56 -8.37 5.09
N ASN A 132 11.80 -9.24 6.08
CA ASN A 132 12.80 -10.29 6.00
C ASN A 132 12.34 -11.46 5.11
N HIS A 133 11.06 -11.81 5.11
CA HIS A 133 10.51 -12.91 4.31
C HIS A 133 10.56 -12.62 2.80
N GLU A 134 10.54 -11.34 2.40
CA GLU A 134 10.75 -10.97 1.01
C GLU A 134 12.10 -11.46 0.45
N TYR A 135 13.12 -11.60 1.31
CA TYR A 135 14.46 -12.05 0.94
C TYR A 135 14.69 -13.56 1.11
N TYR A 136 13.73 -14.33 1.65
CA TYR A 136 13.95 -15.75 1.87
C TYR A 136 14.22 -16.49 0.54
N HIS A 137 15.22 -17.38 0.57
CA HIS A 137 15.75 -18.10 -0.59
C HIS A 137 16.40 -17.22 -1.66
N LEU A 138 16.84 -16.02 -1.27
CA LEU A 138 17.59 -15.08 -2.09
C LEU A 138 18.68 -14.45 -1.24
N SER A 139 19.75 -13.97 -1.89
CA SER A 139 20.60 -12.96 -1.26
C SER A 139 19.86 -11.62 -1.20
N ARG A 140 20.26 -10.75 -0.26
CA ARG A 140 19.66 -9.40 -0.15
C ARG A 140 19.76 -8.61 -1.46
N SER A 141 20.91 -8.68 -2.16
CA SER A 141 21.11 -7.98 -3.43
C SER A 141 20.16 -8.51 -4.53
N ALA A 142 20.01 -9.82 -4.64
CA ALA A 142 19.07 -10.44 -5.59
C ALA A 142 17.61 -10.09 -5.27
N GLY A 143 17.23 -10.07 -3.99
CA GLY A 143 15.91 -9.62 -3.55
C GLY A 143 15.64 -8.16 -3.91
N LEU A 144 16.58 -7.24 -3.62
CA LEU A 144 16.44 -5.83 -3.98
C LEU A 144 16.28 -5.62 -5.49
N GLU A 145 17.04 -6.35 -6.30
CA GLU A 145 16.92 -6.26 -7.76
C GLU A 145 15.54 -6.74 -8.23
N LYS A 146 15.06 -7.87 -7.71
CA LYS A 146 13.71 -8.36 -8.00
C LYS A 146 12.62 -7.38 -7.59
N ALA A 147 12.72 -6.76 -6.42
CA ALA A 147 11.74 -5.77 -5.96
C ALA A 147 11.71 -4.53 -6.88
N ARG A 148 12.88 -4.03 -7.27
CA ARG A 148 13.01 -2.91 -8.23
C ARG A 148 12.51 -3.25 -9.62
N GLN A 149 12.71 -4.49 -10.07
CA GLN A 149 12.12 -4.99 -11.30
C GLN A 149 10.60 -5.02 -11.17
N MET A 150 10.09 -5.59 -10.07
CA MET A 150 8.65 -5.73 -9.80
C MET A 150 7.93 -4.38 -9.82
N GLU A 151 8.47 -3.34 -9.17
CA GLU A 151 7.90 -1.99 -9.21
C GLU A 151 7.69 -1.45 -10.64
N LYS A 152 8.57 -1.83 -11.57
CA LYS A 152 8.56 -1.39 -12.97
C LYS A 152 7.69 -2.26 -13.88
N GLU A 153 7.10 -3.33 -13.37
CA GLU A 153 6.26 -4.23 -14.17
C GLU A 153 5.05 -3.46 -14.74
N PRO A 154 4.84 -3.47 -16.08
CA PRO A 154 3.78 -2.70 -16.71
C PRO A 154 2.38 -2.99 -16.16
N VAL A 155 2.17 -4.22 -15.69
CA VAL A 155 0.90 -4.68 -15.13
C VAL A 155 0.51 -3.93 -13.84
N LEU A 156 1.48 -3.33 -13.15
CA LEU A 156 1.25 -2.51 -11.95
C LEU A 156 0.86 -1.06 -12.28
N ALA A 157 0.91 -0.67 -13.56
CA ALA A 157 0.53 0.66 -14.05
C ALA A 157 1.20 1.83 -13.30
N GLY A 158 2.43 1.63 -12.81
CA GLY A 158 3.17 2.63 -12.03
C GLY A 158 2.51 3.01 -10.69
N LYS A 159 1.59 2.19 -10.18
CA LYS A 159 0.85 2.43 -8.93
C LYS A 159 1.44 1.74 -7.71
N VAL A 160 2.52 0.99 -7.86
CA VAL A 160 3.34 0.54 -6.73
C VAL A 160 4.51 1.49 -6.56
N THR A 161 4.86 1.78 -5.31
CA THR A 161 6.08 2.49 -4.94
C THR A 161 6.82 1.66 -3.91
N LEU A 162 8.02 1.21 -4.26
CA LEU A 162 8.93 0.52 -3.36
C LEU A 162 9.64 1.55 -2.48
N LEU A 163 9.38 1.50 -1.18
CA LEU A 163 10.02 2.35 -0.19
C LEU A 163 11.18 1.60 0.46
N GLN A 164 12.38 1.69 -0.14
CA GLN A 164 13.59 1.10 0.39
C GLN A 164 14.75 2.10 0.39
N GLN A 165 14.87 2.82 1.51
CA GLN A 165 15.61 4.10 1.58
C GLN A 165 15.10 5.08 0.51
N ASP A 166 13.78 5.15 0.37
CA ASP A 166 13.12 6.03 -0.59
C ASP A 166 11.92 6.75 0.02
N SER A 167 11.50 7.82 -0.65
CA SER A 167 10.44 8.71 -0.20
C SER A 167 9.37 8.89 -1.27
N TYR A 168 8.15 9.19 -0.83
CA TYR A 168 7.08 9.56 -1.74
C TYR A 168 6.23 10.67 -1.15
N THR A 169 6.13 11.79 -1.85
CA THR A 169 5.24 12.89 -1.46
C THR A 169 3.92 12.76 -2.21
N ILE A 170 2.80 12.83 -1.48
CA ILE A 170 1.47 12.69 -2.08
C ILE A 170 1.18 13.90 -2.97
N PRO A 171 0.97 13.73 -4.29
CA PRO A 171 0.81 14.88 -5.20
C PRO A 171 -0.39 15.78 -4.84
N GLU A 172 -1.51 15.18 -4.43
CA GLU A 172 -2.71 15.92 -4.03
C GLU A 172 -2.59 16.55 -2.63
N GLN A 173 -1.58 16.14 -1.85
CA GLN A 173 -1.32 16.62 -0.49
C GLN A 173 0.19 16.78 -0.29
N PRO A 174 0.80 17.79 -0.94
CA PRO A 174 2.25 17.90 -1.05
C PRO A 174 2.95 18.02 0.30
N ASP A 175 2.23 18.38 1.37
CA ASP A 175 2.72 18.43 2.75
C ASP A 175 2.90 17.07 3.42
N VAL A 176 2.37 15.99 2.82
CA VAL A 176 2.47 14.62 3.33
C VAL A 176 3.54 13.84 2.57
N THR A 177 4.58 13.41 3.29
CA THR A 177 5.66 12.58 2.74
C THR A 177 5.76 11.25 3.48
N LEU A 178 5.81 10.16 2.72
CA LEU A 178 6.19 8.86 3.23
C LEU A 178 7.70 8.69 3.09
N LEU A 179 8.34 8.14 4.11
CA LEU A 179 9.71 7.65 4.09
C LEU A 179 9.67 6.17 4.41
N GLY A 180 10.40 5.32 3.70
CA GLY A 180 10.45 3.91 4.10
C GLY A 180 11.73 3.17 3.76
N CYS A 181 12.00 2.18 4.62
CA CYS A 181 13.09 1.23 4.53
C CYS A 181 12.77 0.02 5.42
N THR A 182 13.41 -1.13 5.23
CA THR A 182 13.21 -2.29 6.13
C THR A 182 13.51 -1.94 7.60
N LEU A 183 14.53 -1.11 7.85
CA LEU A 183 15.11 -0.81 9.16
C LEU A 183 15.40 -2.08 9.96
N TRP A 184 16.23 -2.97 9.42
CA TRP A 184 16.67 -4.16 10.17
C TRP A 184 17.09 -3.79 11.60
N SER A 185 16.83 -4.64 12.59
CA SER A 185 17.21 -4.31 13.97
C SER A 185 18.72 -4.41 14.20
N PHE A 186 19.23 -3.60 15.12
CA PHE A 186 20.60 -3.71 15.61
C PHE A 186 20.73 -4.88 16.59
N ILE A 187 21.69 -5.76 16.32
CA ILE A 187 22.02 -6.91 17.16
C ILE A 187 23.37 -6.65 17.85
N PRO A 188 23.40 -6.55 19.20
CA PRO A 188 24.64 -6.43 19.95
C PRO A 188 25.56 -7.64 19.75
N ARG A 189 26.87 -7.40 19.80
CA ARG A 189 27.89 -8.43 19.54
C ARG A 189 27.76 -9.63 20.46
N GLU A 190 27.44 -9.38 21.73
CA GLU A 190 27.22 -10.37 22.78
C GLU A 190 26.00 -11.28 22.52
N ALA A 191 25.00 -10.79 21.77
CA ALA A 191 23.79 -11.55 21.41
C ALA A 191 23.90 -12.23 20.04
N SER A 192 24.89 -11.85 19.22
CA SER A 192 25.06 -12.28 17.82
C SER A 192 25.02 -13.80 17.64
N ALA A 193 25.81 -14.57 18.42
CA ALA A 193 25.86 -16.02 18.29
C ALA A 193 24.53 -16.71 18.68
N ALA A 194 23.90 -16.24 19.75
CA ALA A 194 22.62 -16.78 20.21
C ALA A 194 21.51 -16.49 19.19
N ILE A 195 21.45 -15.27 18.67
CA ILE A 195 20.44 -14.85 17.70
C ILE A 195 20.64 -15.55 16.35
N SER A 196 21.86 -15.54 15.81
CA SER A 196 22.13 -16.11 14.47
C SER A 196 21.92 -17.63 14.39
N SER A 197 22.11 -18.36 15.49
CA SER A 197 21.84 -19.80 15.54
C SER A 197 20.33 -20.14 15.52
N VAL A 198 19.48 -19.23 16.00
CA VAL A 198 18.04 -19.46 16.14
C VAL A 198 17.24 -18.83 15.00
N MET A 199 17.52 -17.57 14.66
CA MET A 199 16.74 -16.79 13.71
C MET A 199 16.84 -17.35 12.29
N ASN A 200 15.70 -17.45 11.63
CA ASN A 200 15.59 -18.01 10.28
C ASN A 200 16.20 -17.11 9.21
N ASP A 201 16.30 -15.81 9.47
CA ASP A 201 16.87 -14.85 8.53
C ASP A 201 18.31 -15.22 8.14
N PHE A 202 19.13 -15.62 9.13
CA PHE A 202 20.51 -16.07 8.91
C PHE A 202 20.63 -17.50 8.34
N LYS A 203 19.49 -18.19 8.14
CA LYS A 203 19.41 -19.54 7.55
C LYS A 203 18.84 -19.52 6.14
N HIS A 204 17.90 -18.61 5.87
CA HIS A 204 17.13 -18.57 4.63
C HIS A 204 17.50 -17.42 3.71
N ILE A 205 18.16 -16.37 4.21
CA ILE A 205 18.70 -15.30 3.36
C ILE A 205 20.15 -15.65 3.02
N GLU A 206 20.45 -15.78 1.73
CA GLU A 206 21.75 -16.25 1.27
C GLU A 206 22.86 -15.26 1.65
N GLY A 207 23.87 -15.75 2.37
CA GLY A 207 25.01 -14.95 2.80
C GLY A 207 24.68 -13.88 3.84
N TRP A 208 23.50 -13.91 4.47
CA TRP A 208 23.12 -12.93 5.48
C TRP A 208 23.84 -13.19 6.80
N THR A 209 24.40 -12.14 7.38
CA THR A 209 25.16 -12.19 8.64
C THR A 209 24.70 -11.08 9.57
N VAL A 210 24.98 -11.23 10.86
CA VAL A 210 24.69 -10.19 11.86
C VAL A 210 25.43 -8.88 11.53
N ASP A 211 26.66 -8.97 11.03
CA ASP A 211 27.43 -7.78 10.64
C ASP A 211 26.78 -7.06 9.46
N ALA A 212 26.37 -7.80 8.42
CA ALA A 212 25.66 -7.23 7.27
C ALA A 212 24.32 -6.60 7.68
N GLN A 213 23.60 -7.23 8.61
CA GLN A 213 22.37 -6.69 9.17
C GLN A 213 22.61 -5.37 9.90
N ASN A 214 23.62 -5.32 10.78
CA ASN A 214 23.97 -4.12 11.53
C ASN A 214 24.46 -2.98 10.61
N GLU A 215 25.18 -3.29 9.53
CA GLU A 215 25.57 -2.31 8.52
C GLU A 215 24.35 -1.72 7.82
N VAL A 216 23.39 -2.56 7.41
CA VAL A 216 22.15 -2.10 6.78
C VAL A 216 21.28 -1.31 7.77
N HIS A 217 21.18 -1.74 9.03
CA HIS A 217 20.52 -0.97 10.09
C HIS A 217 21.08 0.45 10.19
N ALA A 218 22.42 0.57 10.27
CA ALA A 218 23.09 1.85 10.38
C ALA A 218 22.83 2.73 9.15
N ALA A 219 22.84 2.15 7.95
CA ALA A 219 22.54 2.86 6.71
C ALA A 219 21.08 3.34 6.66
N ASP A 220 20.12 2.49 7.00
CA ASP A 220 18.68 2.81 7.06
C ASP A 220 18.41 3.94 8.05
N LEU A 221 18.98 3.85 9.26
CA LEU A 221 18.82 4.84 10.32
C LEU A 221 19.46 6.19 9.93
N ALA A 222 20.67 6.18 9.37
CA ALA A 222 21.34 7.39 8.91
C ALA A 222 20.56 8.07 7.77
N TRP A 223 20.01 7.30 6.84
CA TRP A 223 19.15 7.81 5.77
C TRP A 223 17.87 8.45 6.34
N LEU A 224 17.16 7.77 7.24
CA LEU A 224 15.95 8.32 7.88
C LEU A 224 16.22 9.64 8.58
N HIS A 225 17.30 9.73 9.37
CA HIS A 225 17.68 10.97 10.05
C HIS A 225 17.98 12.10 9.06
N LYS A 226 18.67 11.79 7.96
CA LYS A 226 18.97 12.78 6.92
C LYS A 226 17.69 13.29 6.26
N GLU A 227 16.79 12.41 5.84
CA GLU A 227 15.54 12.80 5.15
C GLU A 227 14.62 13.61 6.06
N VAL A 228 14.42 13.17 7.31
CA VAL A 228 13.62 13.92 8.29
C VAL A 228 14.20 15.30 8.53
N GLU A 229 15.53 15.42 8.63
CA GLU A 229 16.19 16.70 8.82
C GLU A 229 16.06 17.62 7.60
N MET A 230 16.16 17.08 6.38
CA MET A 230 15.94 17.86 5.15
C MET A 230 14.51 18.40 5.09
N ILE A 231 13.51 17.54 5.31
CA ILE A 231 12.09 17.95 5.33
C ILE A 231 11.85 19.03 6.39
N ARG A 232 12.45 18.90 7.57
CA ARG A 232 12.35 19.89 8.64
C ARG A 232 12.95 21.24 8.25
N ARG A 233 14.11 21.25 7.61
CA ARG A 233 14.78 22.48 7.14
C ARG A 233 13.95 23.15 6.06
N ASP A 234 13.44 22.38 5.10
CA ASP A 234 12.63 22.89 4.00
C ASP A 234 11.32 23.50 4.51
N ALA A 235 10.66 22.85 5.47
CA ALA A 235 9.47 23.36 6.14
C ALA A 235 9.72 24.75 6.75
N LYS A 236 10.84 24.89 7.47
CA LYS A 236 11.23 26.14 8.14
C LYS A 236 11.54 27.25 7.14
N GLN A 237 12.21 26.94 6.03
CA GLN A 237 12.55 27.91 4.99
C GLN A 237 11.30 28.40 4.24
N GLN A 238 10.34 27.52 4.01
CA GLN A 238 9.09 27.84 3.29
C GLN A 238 8.04 28.51 4.19
N GLY A 239 8.31 28.67 5.49
CA GLY A 239 7.32 29.16 6.46
C GLY A 239 6.10 28.23 6.61
N SER A 240 6.17 27.00 6.10
CA SER A 240 5.10 26.02 6.19
C SER A 240 5.25 25.22 7.49
N SER A 241 4.33 25.42 8.42
CA SER A 241 4.28 24.66 9.68
C SER A 241 3.60 23.29 9.55
N LYS A 242 3.22 22.86 8.34
CA LYS A 242 2.27 21.75 8.13
C LYS A 242 2.87 20.48 7.51
N ARG A 243 4.19 20.39 7.34
CA ARG A 243 4.82 19.15 6.86
C ARG A 243 4.48 18.01 7.80
N THR A 244 3.97 16.93 7.25
CA THR A 244 3.69 15.70 7.98
C THR A 244 4.44 14.55 7.35
N VAL A 245 5.22 13.84 8.15
CA VAL A 245 5.96 12.66 7.70
C VAL A 245 5.33 11.40 8.26
N VAL A 246 5.17 10.39 7.40
CA VAL A 246 4.85 9.01 7.77
C VAL A 246 6.08 8.17 7.51
N VAL A 247 6.68 7.62 8.56
CA VAL A 247 7.77 6.64 8.40
C VAL A 247 7.14 5.26 8.31
N VAL A 248 7.60 4.43 7.38
CA VAL A 248 7.19 3.04 7.22
C VAL A 248 8.43 2.17 7.30
N THR A 249 8.50 1.32 8.32
CA THR A 249 9.54 0.31 8.46
C THR A 249 8.97 -1.08 8.51
N HIS A 250 9.81 -2.11 8.42
CA HIS A 250 9.37 -3.45 8.74
C HIS A 250 9.66 -3.79 10.21
N HIS A 251 10.92 -3.70 10.65
CA HIS A 251 11.22 -3.99 12.05
C HIS A 251 10.73 -2.87 12.97
N ALA A 252 10.53 -3.23 14.24
CA ALA A 252 9.96 -2.35 15.24
C ALA A 252 10.94 -1.24 15.68
N PRO A 253 10.49 0.02 15.71
CA PRO A 253 11.35 1.16 16.05
C PRO A 253 11.43 1.44 17.57
N LEU A 254 10.81 0.58 18.38
CA LEU A 254 10.78 0.61 19.82
C LEU A 254 10.87 -0.81 20.34
N THR A 255 11.52 -1.01 21.49
CA THR A 255 11.56 -2.32 22.17
C THR A 255 10.37 -2.52 23.11
N ALA A 256 9.79 -1.44 23.64
CA ALA A 256 8.65 -1.48 24.54
C ALA A 256 7.34 -1.25 23.78
N GLY A 257 6.31 -2.06 24.09
CA GLY A 257 4.94 -1.88 23.56
C GLY A 257 4.71 -2.31 22.11
N THR A 258 5.75 -2.80 21.43
CA THR A 258 5.75 -3.21 20.02
C THR A 258 5.82 -4.72 19.81
N SER A 259 5.89 -5.51 20.87
CA SER A 259 5.91 -6.98 20.83
C SER A 259 5.05 -7.55 21.95
N SER A 260 4.72 -8.85 21.86
CA SER A 260 3.93 -9.52 22.90
C SER A 260 4.63 -9.41 24.27
N PRO A 261 3.92 -9.03 25.35
CA PRO A 261 4.49 -8.97 26.69
C PRO A 261 5.11 -10.30 27.16
N SER A 262 4.71 -11.44 26.60
CA SER A 262 5.28 -12.76 26.90
C SER A 262 6.73 -12.92 26.41
N HIS A 263 7.21 -12.04 25.53
CA HIS A 263 8.61 -12.00 25.08
C HIS A 263 9.49 -11.04 25.91
N LYS A 264 8.94 -10.39 26.93
CA LYS A 264 9.69 -9.43 27.76
C LYS A 264 10.94 -10.10 28.37
N GLY A 265 12.10 -9.48 28.16
CA GLY A 265 13.38 -9.98 28.67
C GLY A 265 13.99 -11.13 27.88
N SER A 266 13.37 -11.56 26.77
CA SER A 266 13.96 -12.57 25.90
C SER A 266 15.31 -12.11 25.32
N PRO A 267 16.34 -12.98 25.31
CA PRO A 267 17.63 -12.67 24.71
C PRO A 267 17.55 -12.49 23.18
N LEU A 268 16.44 -12.89 22.55
CA LEU A 268 16.23 -12.78 21.11
C LEU A 268 15.62 -11.43 20.69
N ASN A 269 15.18 -10.59 21.63
CA ASN A 269 14.44 -9.36 21.31
C ASN A 269 15.21 -8.39 20.40
N ALA A 270 16.55 -8.39 20.46
CA ALA A 270 17.38 -7.55 19.60
C ALA A 270 17.31 -7.94 18.11
N ALA A 271 16.78 -9.13 17.78
CA ALA A 271 16.51 -9.53 16.39
C ALA A 271 15.20 -8.94 15.82
N PHE A 272 14.39 -8.28 16.65
CA PHE A 272 13.06 -7.81 16.26
C PHE A 272 12.88 -6.29 16.35
N ALA A 273 13.59 -5.65 17.28
CA ALA A 273 13.36 -4.26 17.61
C ALA A 273 14.65 -3.52 17.99
N THR A 274 14.67 -2.22 17.70
CA THR A 274 15.71 -1.29 18.19
C THR A 274 15.03 -0.01 18.62
N ASN A 275 15.46 0.56 19.74
CA ASN A 275 14.81 1.74 20.33
C ASN A 275 15.23 3.05 19.63
N VAL A 276 14.76 3.25 18.39
CA VAL A 276 15.13 4.44 17.58
C VAL A 276 14.21 5.63 17.84
N CYS A 277 12.92 5.40 18.10
CA CYS A 277 11.96 6.50 18.30
C CYS A 277 12.22 7.31 19.58
N GLU A 278 12.82 6.72 20.61
CA GLU A 278 13.15 7.42 21.85
C GLU A 278 14.49 8.17 21.80
N SER A 279 15.41 7.77 20.92
CA SER A 279 16.77 8.31 20.89
C SER A 279 16.97 9.51 19.94
N GLY A 280 15.94 9.93 19.21
CA GLY A 280 16.05 10.91 18.13
C GLY A 280 15.01 12.03 18.20
N ASN A 281 15.33 13.17 17.57
CA ASN A 281 14.34 14.19 17.27
C ASN A 281 13.69 13.88 15.93
N TRP A 282 12.53 13.24 16.00
CA TRP A 282 11.79 12.77 14.84
C TRP A 282 10.78 13.77 14.29
N GLN A 283 10.73 15.02 14.75
CA GLN A 283 9.84 16.00 14.15
C GLN A 283 10.23 16.28 12.69
N PRO A 284 9.30 16.29 11.71
CA PRO A 284 7.83 16.33 11.87
C PRO A 284 7.12 14.97 11.58
N VAL A 285 7.72 13.85 11.95
CA VAL A 285 7.11 12.52 11.86
C VAL A 285 5.89 12.45 12.77
N ARG A 286 4.73 12.14 12.18
CA ARG A 286 3.44 12.00 12.86
C ARG A 286 3.11 10.54 13.14
N TYR A 287 3.38 9.68 12.18
CA TYR A 287 3.14 8.24 12.26
C TYR A 287 4.42 7.47 11.91
N TRP A 288 4.60 6.36 12.62
CA TRP A 288 5.59 5.34 12.31
C TRP A 288 4.88 4.00 12.19
N VAL A 289 4.72 3.50 10.97
CA VAL A 289 4.09 2.21 10.65
C VAL A 289 5.17 1.13 10.65
N PHE A 290 4.91 -0.01 11.30
CA PHE A 290 5.85 -1.15 11.34
C PHE A 290 5.17 -2.52 11.36
N GLY A 291 5.97 -3.61 11.27
CA GLY A 291 5.57 -5.02 11.31
C GLY A 291 6.50 -5.93 12.14
N HIS A 292 6.82 -7.13 11.65
CA HIS A 292 7.83 -8.12 12.12
C HIS A 292 7.55 -8.83 13.45
N THR A 293 6.99 -8.14 14.43
CA THR A 293 6.82 -8.68 15.80
C THR A 293 5.58 -9.55 15.97
N HIS A 294 4.77 -9.65 14.92
CA HIS A 294 3.42 -10.21 14.88
C HIS A 294 2.51 -9.66 15.98
N TRP A 295 2.71 -8.41 16.38
CA TRP A 295 1.96 -7.76 17.45
C TRP A 295 1.35 -6.44 16.96
N THR A 296 0.05 -6.48 16.66
CA THR A 296 -0.69 -5.25 16.36
C THR A 296 -0.67 -4.33 17.58
N THR A 297 -0.39 -3.05 17.36
CA THR A 297 -0.29 -2.08 18.46
C THR A 297 -0.53 -0.66 17.94
N GLY A 298 -0.79 0.25 18.87
CA GLY A 298 -0.83 1.69 18.62
C GLY A 298 -0.44 2.41 19.90
N ILE A 299 0.77 2.98 19.91
CA ILE A 299 1.33 3.71 21.06
C ILE A 299 1.86 5.06 20.59
N GLU A 300 2.03 5.99 21.52
CA GLU A 300 2.61 7.31 21.22
C GLU A 300 3.86 7.52 22.07
N THR A 301 4.95 7.95 21.44
CA THR A 301 6.19 8.35 22.12
C THR A 301 6.75 9.60 21.46
N ASN A 302 7.17 10.58 22.26
CA ASN A 302 7.76 11.84 21.77
C ASN A 302 6.96 12.54 20.64
N GLY A 303 5.62 12.42 20.68
CA GLY A 303 4.70 12.98 19.67
C GLY A 303 4.55 12.16 18.38
N VAL A 304 5.23 11.01 18.26
CA VAL A 304 5.12 10.07 17.14
C VAL A 304 4.16 8.94 17.51
N ARG A 305 3.16 8.70 16.67
CA ARG A 305 2.26 7.53 16.78
C ARG A 305 2.89 6.32 16.13
N VAL A 306 3.38 5.38 16.93
CA VAL A 306 3.98 4.13 16.48
C VAL A 306 2.89 3.07 16.40
N VAL A 307 2.60 2.59 15.19
CA VAL A 307 1.45 1.73 14.90
C VAL A 307 1.85 0.51 14.08
N ALA A 308 1.22 -0.62 14.35
CA ALA A 308 1.36 -1.85 13.57
C ALA A 308 0.01 -2.54 13.41
N ASN A 309 -0.18 -3.22 12.28
CA ASN A 309 -1.37 -4.01 11.99
C ASN A 309 -0.94 -5.31 11.29
N GLN A 310 -0.61 -6.31 12.12
CA GLN A 310 0.18 -7.46 11.70
C GLN A 310 -0.69 -8.70 11.68
N ARG A 311 -0.82 -9.35 10.52
CA ARG A 311 -1.60 -10.59 10.42
C ARG A 311 -0.87 -11.76 11.09
N GLY A 312 0.44 -11.85 10.89
CA GLY A 312 1.30 -12.93 11.35
C GLY A 312 1.04 -14.25 10.61
N HIS A 313 1.66 -15.32 11.11
CA HIS A 313 1.56 -16.64 10.47
C HIS A 313 0.14 -17.23 10.52
N VAL A 314 -0.49 -17.38 9.34
CA VAL A 314 -1.76 -18.10 9.18
C VAL A 314 -1.54 -19.30 8.28
N PHE A 315 -1.74 -20.50 8.81
CA PHE A 315 -1.63 -21.76 8.05
C PHE A 315 -3.02 -22.25 7.61
N SER A 316 -3.08 -22.91 6.45
CA SER A 316 -4.33 -23.54 5.97
C SER A 316 -4.85 -24.57 6.98
N PRO A 317 -6.18 -24.71 7.14
CA PRO A 317 -6.77 -25.72 8.03
C PRO A 317 -6.30 -27.12 7.63
N GLY A 318 -5.68 -27.85 8.56
CA GLY A 318 -5.19 -29.23 8.34
C GLY A 318 -3.73 -29.46 8.72
N LYS A 319 -2.93 -28.40 8.88
CA LYS A 319 -1.64 -28.48 9.57
C LYS A 319 -1.84 -28.04 11.02
N ASN A 320 -2.27 -28.98 11.88
CA ASN A 320 -2.19 -28.81 13.32
C ASN A 320 -0.71 -28.72 13.71
N LEU A 321 -0.11 -27.54 13.63
CA LEU A 321 0.82 -27.17 14.67
C LEU A 321 -0.04 -26.80 15.86
N ASP A 322 0.19 -27.47 17.00
CA ASP A 322 -0.33 -27.09 18.30
C ASP A 322 0.21 -25.70 18.72
N SER A 323 -0.06 -24.66 17.93
CA SER A 323 0.12 -23.30 18.39
C SER A 323 -1.03 -23.03 19.34
N LYS A 324 -0.71 -23.04 20.63
CA LYS A 324 -1.46 -22.27 21.60
C LYS A 324 -1.47 -20.83 21.08
N LEU A 325 -2.45 -20.49 20.25
CA LEU A 325 -2.73 -19.11 19.88
C LEU A 325 -2.91 -18.37 21.19
N GLU A 326 -1.92 -17.56 21.54
CA GLU A 326 -1.99 -16.70 22.72
C GLU A 326 -3.32 -15.95 22.64
N LYS A 327 -4.14 -16.02 23.70
CA LYS A 327 -5.39 -15.25 23.74
C LYS A 327 -5.01 -13.78 23.78
N ARG A 328 -5.04 -13.11 22.62
CA ARG A 328 -4.68 -11.70 22.49
C ARG A 328 -5.89 -10.81 22.76
N PRO A 329 -5.72 -9.70 23.48
CA PRO A 329 -6.72 -8.64 23.52
C PRO A 329 -7.04 -8.13 22.11
N VAL A 330 -8.28 -7.68 21.89
CA VAL A 330 -8.79 -7.31 20.55
C VAL A 330 -7.95 -6.18 19.93
N GLU A 331 -7.48 -5.24 20.73
CA GLU A 331 -6.61 -4.14 20.31
C GLU A 331 -5.26 -4.60 19.71
N HIS A 332 -4.83 -5.82 20.04
CA HIS A 332 -3.62 -6.47 19.55
C HIS A 332 -3.88 -7.54 18.49
N THR A 333 -5.07 -7.54 17.91
CA THR A 333 -5.45 -8.42 16.79
C THR A 333 -5.40 -7.67 15.46
N PHE A 334 -5.10 -8.40 14.39
CA PHE A 334 -5.12 -7.87 13.03
C PHE A 334 -6.51 -7.38 12.64
N ASP A 335 -6.60 -6.16 12.12
CA ASP A 335 -7.82 -5.57 11.58
C ASP A 335 -7.60 -5.21 10.11
N PRO A 336 -8.19 -5.95 9.15
CA PRO A 336 -7.97 -5.69 7.73
C PRO A 336 -8.52 -4.34 7.28
N ALA A 337 -9.37 -3.67 8.06
CA ALA A 337 -9.94 -2.37 7.75
C ALA A 337 -9.13 -1.19 8.31
N ARG A 338 -8.06 -1.44 9.07
CA ARG A 338 -7.34 -0.42 9.84
C ARG A 338 -6.67 0.63 8.95
N VAL A 339 -6.82 1.89 9.36
CA VAL A 339 -6.30 3.07 8.66
C VAL A 339 -5.54 3.99 9.61
N ILE A 340 -4.60 4.76 9.07
CA ILE A 340 -4.13 6.00 9.68
C ILE A 340 -4.70 7.19 8.90
N GLU A 341 -5.00 8.26 9.62
CA GLU A 341 -5.49 9.52 9.06
C GLU A 341 -4.44 10.60 9.35
N VAL A 342 -3.94 11.21 8.28
CA VAL A 342 -2.85 12.20 8.28
C VAL A 342 -3.39 13.58 7.97
#